data_AF-A0A5B7A7H2-F1
#
_entry.id   AF-A0A5B7A7H2-F1
#
_cell.length_a   1.000
_cell.length_b   1.000
_cell.length_c   1.000
_cell.angle_alpha   90.00
_cell.angle_beta   90.00
_cell.angle_gamma   90.00
#
_symmetry.space_group_name_H-M   'P 1'
#
loop_
_entity.id
_entity.type
_entity.pdbx_description
1 polymer ?
#
loop_
_entity_poly.entity_id
_entity_poly.type
_entity_poly.pdbx_seq_one_letter_code
_entity_poly.pdbx_strand_id
1 'polypeptide(L)'
;SWNHRQHLLLKQIGPPSSACPIRSIFMFRPSQAVPLQKLESQAASIAQTIGLELPPVNFYLIASRYLKKLSLPVEKILPHACRIYEWSMPPELWLSVNEFRLPTRVCVMSILIVAIRILYNINGFGKWEKSVSSLSADQKEKMNPMRSSDVSDNSKQASPSNDLDDSDPLTNSSHVLISELDSAELLHNLEARY
;
A
#
# COMPACT_ATOMS: atom_id res chain seq x y z
N SER A 1 33.19 0.82 13.30
CA SER A 1 32.36 -0.35 13.67
C SER A 1 32.67 -1.60 12.80
N TRP A 2 32.44 -1.60 11.48
CA TRP A 2 32.58 -2.80 10.64
C TRP A 2 34.00 -3.39 10.51
N ASN A 3 35.03 -2.57 10.24
CA ASN A 3 36.40 -3.06 10.01
C ASN A 3 36.96 -3.89 11.18
N HIS A 4 36.58 -3.53 12.42
CA HIS A 4 37.04 -4.24 13.62
C HIS A 4 36.45 -5.65 13.73
N ARG A 5 35.17 -5.84 13.32
CA ARG A 5 34.54 -7.16 13.26
C ARG A 5 35.13 -8.04 12.15
N GLN A 6 35.52 -7.46 11.01
CA GLN A 6 36.20 -8.20 9.94
C GLN A 6 37.58 -8.71 10.37
N HIS A 7 38.34 -7.89 11.11
CA HIS A 7 39.67 -8.29 11.60
C HIS A 7 39.62 -9.48 12.58
N LEU A 8 38.55 -9.56 13.40
CA LEU A 8 38.31 -10.68 14.31
C LEU A 8 37.90 -11.96 13.57
N LEU A 9 37.04 -11.86 12.56
CA LEU A 9 36.63 -13.02 11.75
C LEU A 9 37.79 -13.60 10.93
N LEU A 10 38.62 -12.76 10.30
CA LEU A 10 39.81 -13.21 9.59
C LEU A 10 40.80 -13.95 10.50
N LYS A 11 40.91 -13.53 11.77
CA LYS A 11 41.76 -14.19 12.78
C LYS A 11 41.21 -15.56 13.24
N GLN A 12 39.90 -15.79 13.13
CA GLN A 12 39.24 -17.06 13.47
C GLN A 12 39.23 -18.06 12.30
N ILE A 13 39.08 -17.57 11.07
CA ILE A 13 38.89 -18.41 9.87
C ILE A 13 40.21 -18.82 9.23
N GLY A 14 41.28 -18.04 9.44
CA GLY A 14 42.61 -18.32 8.87
C GLY A 14 42.71 -18.01 7.37
N PRO A 15 43.83 -18.39 6.73
CA PRO A 15 44.01 -18.25 5.28
C PRO A 15 43.01 -19.14 4.50
N PRO A 16 42.59 -18.74 3.29
CA PRO A 16 41.71 -19.59 2.47
C PRO A 16 42.41 -20.92 2.14
N SER A 17 41.71 -22.03 2.41
CA SER A 17 42.17 -23.39 2.13
C SER A 17 42.20 -23.66 0.61
N SER A 18 43.07 -24.57 0.16
CA SER A 18 43.10 -25.05 -1.23
C SER A 18 41.77 -25.66 -1.68
N ALA A 19 40.98 -26.21 -0.75
CA ALA A 19 39.64 -26.73 -1.01
C ALA A 19 38.56 -25.64 -1.22
N CYS A 20 38.84 -24.39 -0.83
CA CYS A 20 37.91 -23.27 -1.01
C CYS A 20 38.68 -21.94 -1.19
N PRO A 21 39.13 -21.62 -2.42
CA PRO A 21 40.00 -20.46 -2.70
C PRO A 21 39.27 -19.10 -2.63
N ILE A 22 38.10 -19.04 -1.99
CA ILE A 22 37.30 -17.82 -1.85
C ILE A 22 37.88 -16.99 -0.70
N ARG A 23 38.31 -15.76 -1.01
CA ARG A 23 38.77 -14.81 0.04
C ARG A 23 37.60 -14.51 0.97
N SER A 24 37.78 -14.66 2.28
CA SER A 24 36.71 -14.57 3.28
C SER A 24 35.91 -13.25 3.24
N ILE A 25 36.52 -12.16 2.74
CA ILE A 25 35.82 -10.89 2.49
C ILE A 25 34.59 -11.04 1.58
N PHE A 26 34.62 -11.93 0.58
CA PHE A 26 33.49 -12.18 -0.33
C PHE A 26 32.42 -13.10 0.29
N MET A 27 32.73 -13.82 1.36
CA MET A 27 31.76 -14.66 2.07
C MET A 27 30.89 -13.84 3.04
N PHE A 28 31.43 -12.76 3.61
CA PHE A 28 30.74 -11.94 4.63
C PHE A 28 30.34 -10.54 4.16
N ARG A 29 30.67 -10.16 2.93
CA ARG A 29 30.29 -8.87 2.35
C ARG A 29 29.55 -9.08 1.03
N PRO A 30 28.25 -8.76 0.95
CA PRO A 30 27.53 -8.74 -0.32
C PRO A 30 28.26 -7.81 -1.30
N SER A 31 28.65 -8.35 -2.45
CA SER A 31 29.27 -7.60 -3.55
C SER A 31 28.24 -6.83 -4.38
N GLN A 32 26.98 -7.28 -4.38
CA GLN A 32 25.87 -6.74 -5.13
C GLN A 32 24.57 -6.87 -4.31
N ALA A 33 23.58 -6.03 -4.62
CA ALA A 33 22.23 -6.18 -4.08
C ALA A 33 21.52 -7.34 -4.78
N VAL A 34 21.00 -8.30 -4.01
CA VAL A 34 20.24 -9.44 -4.55
C VAL A 34 18.77 -9.01 -4.72
N PRO A 35 18.15 -9.22 -5.91
CA PRO A 35 16.73 -8.96 -6.12
C PRO A 35 15.86 -9.79 -5.16
N LEU A 36 14.77 -9.20 -4.63
CA LEU A 36 13.85 -9.91 -3.73
C LEU A 36 13.31 -11.21 -4.34
N GLN A 37 13.03 -11.20 -5.63
CA GLN A 37 12.58 -12.36 -6.41
C GLN A 37 13.57 -13.52 -6.33
N LYS A 38 14.86 -13.23 -6.51
CA LYS A 38 15.95 -14.21 -6.40
C LYS A 38 16.16 -14.70 -4.97
N LEU A 39 15.93 -13.84 -3.98
CA LEU A 39 15.99 -14.24 -2.57
C LEU A 39 14.86 -15.22 -2.21
N GLU A 40 13.64 -14.97 -2.70
CA GLU A 40 12.48 -15.86 -2.49
C GLU A 40 12.63 -17.18 -3.25
N SER A 41 13.18 -17.18 -4.48
CA SER A 41 13.46 -18.42 -5.24
C SER A 41 14.57 -19.26 -4.63
N GLN A 42 15.66 -18.63 -4.16
CA GLN A 42 16.75 -19.33 -3.47
C GLN A 42 16.28 -19.93 -2.15
N ALA A 43 15.44 -19.24 -1.38
CA ALA A 43 14.87 -19.79 -0.15
C ALA A 43 14.00 -21.04 -0.43
N ALA A 44 13.16 -21.01 -1.46
CA ALA A 44 12.37 -22.16 -1.88
C ALA A 44 13.27 -23.31 -2.40
N SER A 45 14.31 -23.01 -3.17
CA SER A 45 15.23 -24.01 -3.73
C SER A 45 16.07 -24.70 -2.65
N ILE A 46 16.55 -23.96 -1.65
CA ILE A 46 17.24 -24.54 -0.48
C ILE A 46 16.28 -25.49 0.26
N ALA A 47 15.05 -25.06 0.55
CA ALA A 47 14.07 -25.88 1.25
C ALA A 47 13.75 -27.17 0.49
N GLN A 48 13.52 -27.08 -0.83
CA GLN A 48 13.34 -28.25 -1.70
C GLN A 48 14.55 -29.19 -1.67
N THR A 49 15.77 -28.65 -1.70
CA THR A 49 17.03 -29.43 -1.71
C THR A 49 17.23 -30.22 -0.42
N ILE A 50 16.81 -29.69 0.73
CA ILE A 50 16.92 -30.35 2.04
C ILE A 50 15.66 -31.14 2.43
N GLY A 51 14.64 -31.21 1.56
CA GLY A 51 13.37 -31.88 1.85
C GLY A 51 12.52 -31.19 2.92
N LEU A 52 12.71 -29.89 3.15
CA LEU A 52 11.95 -29.10 4.13
C LEU A 52 10.69 -28.52 3.49
N GLU A 53 9.53 -28.89 4.04
CA GLU A 53 8.27 -28.21 3.75
C GLU A 53 8.22 -26.87 4.50
N LEU A 54 8.11 -25.77 3.76
CA LEU A 54 7.99 -24.43 4.34
C LEU A 54 6.50 -24.10 4.60
N PRO A 55 6.12 -23.42 5.68
CA PRO A 55 4.77 -22.90 5.80
C PRO A 55 4.48 -21.82 4.73
N PRO A 56 3.21 -21.63 4.32
CA PRO A 56 2.84 -20.52 3.43
C PRO A 56 3.15 -19.17 4.09
N VAL A 57 3.48 -18.17 3.26
CA VAL A 57 3.81 -16.82 3.76
C VAL A 57 2.58 -16.19 4.41
N ASN A 58 2.76 -15.74 5.65
CA ASN A 58 1.69 -15.15 6.45
C ASN A 58 1.23 -13.79 5.86
N PHE A 59 0.17 -13.83 5.04
CA PHE A 59 -0.47 -12.68 4.41
C PHE A 59 -0.83 -11.60 5.44
N TYR A 60 -1.56 -11.97 6.50
CA TYR A 60 -2.06 -11.06 7.54
C TYR A 60 -0.93 -10.24 8.19
N LEU A 61 0.17 -10.90 8.56
CA LEU A 61 1.31 -10.26 9.21
C LEU A 61 2.03 -9.28 8.27
N ILE A 62 2.18 -9.63 6.98
CA ILE A 62 2.78 -8.73 6.00
C ILE A 62 1.84 -7.54 5.71
N ALA A 63 0.55 -7.79 5.52
CA ALA A 63 -0.46 -6.77 5.25
C ALA A 63 -0.56 -5.77 6.42
N SER A 64 -0.71 -6.27 7.66
CA SER A 64 -0.71 -5.44 8.87
C SER A 64 0.57 -4.61 8.99
N ARG A 65 1.74 -5.19 8.69
CA ARG A 65 3.03 -4.48 8.73
C ARG A 65 3.12 -3.37 7.68
N TYR A 66 2.56 -3.57 6.48
CA TYR A 66 2.55 -2.54 5.45
C TYR A 66 1.59 -1.40 5.78
N LEU A 67 0.38 -1.70 6.25
CA LEU A 67 -0.57 -0.69 6.72
C LEU A 67 0.03 0.16 7.84
N LYS A 68 0.66 -0.47 8.86
CA LYS A 68 1.38 0.23 9.93
C LYS A 68 2.53 1.10 9.40
N LYS A 69 3.32 0.60 8.45
CA LYS A 69 4.41 1.38 7.83
C LYS A 69 3.90 2.61 7.10
N LEU A 70 2.82 2.47 6.33
CA LEU A 70 2.18 3.54 5.57
C LEU A 70 1.31 4.46 6.45
N SER A 71 1.21 4.19 7.76
CA SER A 71 0.34 4.90 8.71
C SER A 71 -1.14 4.89 8.31
N LEU A 72 -1.59 3.78 7.71
CA LEU A 72 -2.96 3.55 7.26
C LEU A 72 -3.78 2.78 8.31
N PRO A 73 -5.11 3.01 8.41
CA PRO A 73 -5.96 2.38 9.42
C PRO A 73 -6.04 0.87 9.20
N VAL A 74 -5.32 0.12 10.04
CA VAL A 74 -5.17 -1.34 9.95
C VAL A 74 -6.53 -2.01 10.13
N GLU A 75 -7.29 -1.54 11.11
CA GLU A 75 -8.57 -2.05 11.55
C GLU A 75 -9.65 -1.88 10.46
N LYS A 76 -9.56 -0.80 9.66
CA LYS A 76 -10.48 -0.52 8.53
C LYS A 76 -10.09 -1.34 7.28
N ILE A 77 -8.80 -1.35 6.91
CA ILE A 77 -8.36 -1.91 5.61
C ILE A 77 -8.08 -3.41 5.67
N LEU A 78 -7.50 -3.93 6.75
CA LEU A 78 -7.05 -5.32 6.83
C LEU A 78 -8.17 -6.36 6.65
N PRO A 79 -9.39 -6.19 7.24
CA PRO A 79 -10.49 -7.13 7.01
C PRO A 79 -10.92 -7.21 5.54
N HIS A 80 -10.89 -6.08 4.82
CA HIS A 80 -11.19 -6.02 3.39
C HIS A 80 -10.12 -6.71 2.56
N ALA A 81 -8.84 -6.49 2.90
CA ALA A 81 -7.71 -7.15 2.25
C ALA A 81 -7.71 -8.67 2.48
N CYS A 82 -8.08 -9.16 3.67
CA CYS A 82 -8.23 -10.60 3.93
C CYS A 82 -9.33 -11.23 3.06
N ARG A 83 -10.53 -10.63 2.98
CA ARG A 83 -11.61 -11.12 2.11
C ARG A 83 -11.19 -11.18 0.64
N ILE A 84 -10.47 -10.18 0.14
CA ILE A 84 -9.97 -10.16 -1.24
C ILE A 84 -8.92 -11.26 -1.43
N TYR A 85 -8.01 -11.48 -0.47
CA TYR A 85 -7.05 -12.58 -0.51
C TYR A 85 -7.77 -13.94 -0.58
N GLU A 86 -8.74 -14.19 0.30
CA GLU A 86 -9.56 -15.40 0.34
C GLU A 86 -10.33 -15.62 -0.98
N TRP A 87 -10.92 -14.57 -1.57
CA TRP A 87 -11.69 -14.66 -2.81
C TRP A 87 -10.83 -14.72 -4.07
N SER A 88 -9.58 -14.24 -4.04
CA SER A 88 -8.71 -14.18 -5.22
C SER A 88 -8.24 -15.55 -5.75
N MET A 89 -8.69 -16.65 -5.13
CA MET A 89 -8.32 -18.03 -5.44
C MET A 89 -6.80 -18.24 -5.65
N PRO A 90 -5.92 -17.61 -4.85
CA PRO A 90 -4.51 -17.91 -4.99
C PRO A 90 -4.29 -19.31 -4.39
N PRO A 91 -3.41 -20.17 -4.95
CA PRO A 91 -2.74 -21.12 -4.07
C PRO A 91 -2.15 -20.29 -2.91
N GLU A 92 -2.12 -20.84 -1.69
CA GLU A 92 -1.66 -20.10 -0.51
C GLU A 92 -0.31 -19.42 -0.81
N LEU A 93 0.08 -18.39 -0.07
CA LEU A 93 1.20 -17.53 -0.49
C LEU A 93 2.58 -18.22 -0.34
N TRP A 94 2.83 -19.29 -1.09
CA TRP A 94 4.01 -20.15 -1.08
C TRP A 94 5.18 -19.46 -1.78
N LEU A 95 6.37 -19.59 -1.20
CA LEU A 95 7.62 -19.33 -1.93
C LEU A 95 7.72 -20.30 -3.10
N SER A 96 8.41 -19.90 -4.17
CA SER A 96 8.51 -20.70 -5.39
C SER A 96 9.92 -20.69 -5.93
N VAL A 97 10.41 -21.86 -6.33
CA VAL A 97 11.70 -22.02 -7.02
C VAL A 97 11.77 -21.28 -8.36
N ASN A 98 10.63 -20.85 -8.91
CA ASN A 98 10.55 -20.11 -10.17
C ASN A 98 11.04 -18.66 -9.99
N GLU A 99 12.26 -18.37 -10.47
CA GLU A 99 12.86 -17.02 -10.45
C GLU A 99 12.07 -15.97 -11.27
N PHE A 100 11.06 -16.37 -12.05
CA PHE A 100 10.17 -15.46 -12.79
C PHE A 100 8.82 -15.21 -12.10
N ARG A 101 8.49 -15.93 -11.01
CA ARG A 101 7.25 -15.67 -10.25
C ARG A 101 7.36 -14.32 -9.53
N LEU A 102 6.31 -13.51 -9.52
CA LEU A 102 6.28 -12.26 -8.76
C LEU A 102 6.55 -12.54 -7.26
N PRO A 103 7.37 -11.72 -6.58
CA PRO A 103 7.61 -11.89 -5.15
C PRO A 103 6.31 -11.86 -4.36
N THR A 104 6.18 -12.72 -3.36
CA THR A 104 5.00 -12.83 -2.48
C THR A 104 4.62 -11.47 -1.88
N ARG A 105 5.61 -10.66 -1.53
CA ARG A 105 5.46 -9.29 -1.04
C ARG A 105 4.75 -8.33 -2.01
N VAL A 106 4.92 -8.52 -3.32
CA VAL A 106 4.26 -7.73 -4.35
C VAL A 106 2.78 -8.09 -4.41
N CYS A 107 2.45 -9.39 -4.38
CA CYS A 107 1.07 -9.87 -4.32
C CYS A 107 0.30 -9.28 -3.13
N VAL A 108 0.90 -9.26 -1.93
CA VAL A 108 0.27 -8.63 -0.74
C VAL A 108 0.02 -7.13 -0.96
N MET A 109 0.98 -6.40 -1.57
CA MET A 109 0.78 -4.98 -1.89
C MET A 109 -0.32 -4.77 -2.94
N SER A 110 -0.40 -5.60 -3.97
CA SER A 110 -1.47 -5.55 -4.98
C SER A 110 -2.85 -5.71 -4.33
N ILE A 111 -3.01 -6.68 -3.43
CA ILE A 111 -4.27 -6.89 -2.68
C ILE A 111 -4.60 -5.70 -1.79
N LEU A 112 -3.61 -5.12 -1.08
CA LEU A 112 -3.81 -3.90 -0.29
C LEU A 112 -4.26 -2.71 -1.16
N ILE A 113 -3.65 -2.50 -2.32
CA ILE A 113 -4.02 -1.42 -3.24
C ILE A 113 -5.46 -1.60 -3.74
N VAL A 114 -5.86 -2.83 -4.08
CA VAL A 114 -7.26 -3.13 -4.48
C VAL A 114 -8.22 -2.91 -3.32
N ALA A 115 -7.88 -3.37 -2.10
CA ALA A 115 -8.69 -3.16 -0.91
C ALA A 115 -8.90 -1.67 -0.60
N ILE A 116 -7.84 -0.86 -0.67
CA ILE A 116 -7.89 0.59 -0.46
C ILE A 116 -8.75 1.25 -1.56
N ARG A 117 -8.55 0.89 -2.83
CA ARG A 117 -9.34 1.46 -3.94
C ARG A 117 -10.83 1.21 -3.77
N ILE A 118 -11.23 -0.01 -3.43
CA ILE A 118 -12.64 -0.36 -3.18
C ILE A 118 -13.18 0.39 -1.95
N LEU A 119 -12.47 0.31 -0.82
CA LEU A 119 -12.91 0.86 0.46
C LEU A 119 -13.05 2.40 0.48
N TYR A 120 -12.22 3.10 -0.28
CA TYR A 120 -12.23 4.56 -0.40
C TYR A 120 -12.83 5.05 -1.72
N ASN A 121 -13.48 4.16 -2.49
CA ASN A 121 -14.13 4.46 -3.77
C ASN A 121 -13.21 5.22 -4.76
N ILE A 122 -11.92 4.86 -4.79
CA ILE A 122 -10.89 5.46 -5.66
C ILE A 122 -10.97 4.80 -7.03
N ASN A 123 -12.10 5.05 -7.68
CA ASN A 123 -12.44 4.58 -9.01
C ASN A 123 -11.98 5.68 -9.99
N GLY A 124 -11.46 5.31 -11.17
CA GLY A 124 -10.90 6.24 -12.17
C GLY A 124 -11.89 7.20 -12.83
N PHE A 125 -13.03 7.48 -12.21
CA PHE A 125 -14.05 8.45 -12.64
C PHE A 125 -14.35 9.49 -11.53
N GLY A 126 -13.58 9.48 -10.43
CA GLY A 126 -13.80 10.29 -9.23
C GLY A 126 -13.01 11.62 -9.16
N LYS A 127 -13.09 12.29 -8.00
CA LYS A 127 -12.41 13.58 -7.73
C LYS A 127 -10.90 13.58 -8.03
N TRP A 128 -10.24 12.42 -7.94
CA TRP A 128 -8.80 12.25 -8.12
C TRP A 128 -8.27 12.82 -9.45
N GLU A 129 -8.91 12.53 -10.60
CA GLU A 129 -8.45 13.06 -11.90
C GLU A 129 -8.56 14.59 -11.98
N LYS A 130 -9.56 15.16 -11.30
CA LYS A 130 -9.78 16.60 -11.20
C LYS A 130 -8.73 17.28 -10.30
N SER A 131 -8.36 16.66 -9.19
CA SER A 131 -7.34 17.18 -8.26
C SER A 131 -5.92 17.14 -8.83
N VAL A 132 -5.57 16.13 -9.63
CA VAL A 132 -4.28 16.08 -10.34
C VAL A 132 -4.20 17.16 -11.43
N SER A 133 -5.34 17.48 -12.04
CA SER A 133 -5.46 18.55 -13.03
C SER A 133 -5.41 19.97 -12.42
N SER A 134 -5.86 20.18 -11.18
CA SER A 134 -5.75 21.49 -10.51
C SER A 134 -4.31 21.82 -10.08
N LEU A 135 -3.52 20.82 -9.65
CA LEU A 135 -2.10 21.01 -9.30
C LEU A 135 -1.23 21.48 -10.48
N SER A 136 -1.68 21.27 -11.72
CA SER A 136 -1.02 21.78 -12.93
C SER A 136 -1.59 23.12 -13.44
N ALA A 137 -2.63 23.67 -12.78
CA ALA A 137 -3.22 24.96 -13.11
C ALA A 137 -2.69 26.12 -12.22
N ASP A 138 -2.29 25.84 -10.97
CA ASP A 138 -1.89 26.87 -9.99
C ASP A 138 -0.59 27.64 -10.30
N GLN A 139 0.14 27.28 -11.36
CA GLN A 139 1.24 28.12 -11.88
C GLN A 139 0.77 29.19 -12.90
N LYS A 140 -0.55 29.42 -13.04
CA LYS A 140 -1.10 30.34 -14.05
C LYS A 140 -1.97 31.48 -13.51
N GLU A 141 -1.77 31.90 -12.26
CA GLU A 141 -2.40 33.12 -11.74
C GLU A 141 -1.50 34.36 -11.86
N LYS A 142 -1.73 35.16 -12.92
CA LYS A 142 -1.93 36.62 -12.86
C LYS A 142 -1.98 37.26 -14.25
N MET A 143 -3.20 37.35 -14.80
CA MET A 143 -3.60 38.50 -15.63
C MET A 143 -5.13 38.61 -15.67
N ASN A 144 -5.66 39.54 -14.89
CA ASN A 144 -7.02 40.06 -14.95
C ASN A 144 -6.90 41.60 -14.95
N PRO A 145 -7.90 42.37 -15.42
CA PRO A 145 -9.29 41.98 -15.74
C PRO A 145 -9.82 42.55 -17.08
N MET A 146 -11.16 42.53 -17.24
CA MET A 146 -12.01 43.52 -17.94
C MET A 146 -12.62 43.13 -19.30
N ARG A 147 -13.88 42.67 -19.29
CA ARG A 147 -15.03 43.51 -19.72
C ARG A 147 -16.40 42.90 -19.38
N SER A 148 -17.37 43.79 -19.22
CA SER A 148 -18.77 43.57 -18.82
C SER A 148 -19.71 43.31 -19.99
N SER A 149 -20.83 42.64 -19.74
CA SER A 149 -22.17 43.19 -20.05
C SER A 149 -23.27 42.37 -19.38
N ASP A 150 -24.23 43.07 -18.76
CA ASP A 150 -25.47 42.52 -18.21
C ASP A 150 -26.40 41.92 -19.29
N VAL A 151 -27.37 41.09 -18.87
CA VAL A 151 -28.80 41.33 -19.12
C VAL A 151 -29.64 40.38 -18.23
N SER A 152 -30.73 40.93 -17.69
CA SER A 152 -31.74 40.27 -16.84
C SER A 152 -32.84 39.64 -17.69
N ASP A 153 -33.51 38.57 -17.24
CA ASP A 153 -34.94 38.65 -16.87
C ASP A 153 -35.45 37.44 -16.06
N ASN A 154 -36.68 37.56 -15.56
CA ASN A 154 -37.26 36.87 -14.42
C ASN A 154 -38.56 36.14 -14.80
N SER A 155 -38.79 34.93 -14.27
CA SER A 155 -40.12 34.32 -14.25
C SER A 155 -40.37 33.52 -12.96
N LYS A 156 -41.32 34.02 -12.17
CA LYS A 156 -41.88 33.33 -10.99
C LYS A 156 -43.00 32.41 -11.45
N GLN A 157 -43.19 31.27 -10.79
CA GLN A 157 -44.53 30.76 -10.51
C GLN A 157 -44.55 29.93 -9.21
N ALA A 158 -45.72 29.83 -8.59
CA ALA A 158 -45.89 29.44 -7.19
C ALA A 158 -46.66 28.12 -7.02
N SER A 159 -46.64 27.65 -5.76
CA SER A 159 -47.26 26.50 -5.07
C SER A 159 -48.79 26.33 -5.27
N PRO A 160 -49.54 25.39 -4.63
CA PRO A 160 -49.22 24.47 -3.49
C PRO A 160 -49.67 22.98 -3.77
N SER A 161 -50.01 22.05 -2.85
CA SER A 161 -50.23 21.99 -1.38
C SER A 161 -50.12 20.52 -0.85
N ASN A 162 -50.46 20.30 0.44
CA ASN A 162 -50.87 19.04 1.11
C ASN A 162 -49.80 18.22 1.86
N ASP A 163 -49.64 18.49 3.17
CA ASP A 163 -50.15 17.69 4.32
C ASP A 163 -50.00 16.15 4.31
N LEU A 164 -49.71 15.41 5.41
CA LEU A 164 -49.45 15.67 6.85
C LEU A 164 -48.85 14.37 7.50
N ASP A 165 -48.52 14.39 8.80
CA ASP A 165 -48.21 13.23 9.70
C ASP A 165 -46.92 12.39 9.47
N ASP A 166 -46.22 11.83 10.48
CA ASP A 166 -46.24 12.02 11.94
C ASP A 166 -44.95 11.44 12.62
N SER A 167 -44.70 11.82 13.88
CA SER A 167 -43.92 11.14 14.94
C SER A 167 -42.36 11.09 14.95
N ASP A 168 -41.83 11.66 16.04
CA ASP A 168 -40.62 11.35 16.84
C ASP A 168 -39.17 11.55 16.33
N PRO A 169 -38.43 12.52 16.95
CA PRO A 169 -36.97 12.60 16.92
C PRO A 169 -36.35 12.34 18.31
N LEU A 170 -36.11 11.07 18.68
CA LEU A 170 -35.27 10.77 19.84
C LEU A 170 -34.48 9.45 19.72
N THR A 171 -33.19 9.56 19.40
CA THR A 171 -32.10 8.85 20.10
C THR A 171 -30.77 9.50 19.71
N ASN A 172 -30.21 10.31 20.62
CA ASN A 172 -28.83 10.79 20.51
C ASN A 172 -27.87 9.63 20.82
N SER A 173 -27.66 8.74 19.84
CA SER A 173 -26.59 7.75 19.91
C SER A 173 -25.27 8.46 19.58
N SER A 174 -24.52 8.84 20.61
CA SER A 174 -23.13 9.28 20.53
C SER A 174 -22.20 8.10 20.20
N HIS A 175 -22.51 7.40 19.11
CA HIS A 175 -21.74 6.28 18.64
C HIS A 175 -20.44 6.79 18.03
N VAL A 176 -19.39 6.76 18.87
CA VAL A 176 -17.97 7.00 18.57
C VAL A 176 -17.71 7.33 17.10
N LEU A 177 -17.61 8.62 16.79
CA LEU A 177 -17.14 9.10 15.49
C LEU A 177 -15.65 8.76 15.36
N ILE A 178 -15.38 7.49 15.02
CA ILE A 178 -14.18 7.12 14.30
C ILE A 178 -14.24 7.96 13.02
N SER A 179 -13.44 9.02 12.96
CA SER A 179 -13.39 9.92 11.81
C SER A 179 -13.31 9.07 10.55
N GLU A 180 -14.38 9.12 9.74
CA GLU A 180 -14.48 8.27 8.57
C GLU A 180 -13.52 8.84 7.53
N LEU A 181 -12.26 8.39 7.62
CA LEU A 181 -11.14 8.91 6.82
C LEU A 181 -11.59 9.01 5.35
N ASP A 182 -11.76 10.23 4.87
CA ASP A 182 -12.24 10.48 3.51
C ASP A 182 -11.16 10.06 2.50
N SER A 183 -11.59 9.69 1.30
CA SER A 183 -10.75 9.53 0.12
C SER A 183 -9.72 10.67 -0.05
N ALA A 184 -10.13 11.93 0.15
CA ALA A 184 -9.23 13.09 0.07
C ALA A 184 -8.23 13.14 1.23
N GLU A 185 -8.67 12.85 2.46
CA GLU A 185 -7.83 12.84 3.66
C GLU A 185 -6.79 11.71 3.62
N LEU A 186 -7.16 10.52 3.14
CA LEU A 186 -6.25 9.41 2.88
C LEU A 186 -5.13 9.83 1.92
N LEU A 187 -5.50 10.42 0.77
CA LEU A 187 -4.55 10.78 -0.28
C LEU A 187 -3.60 11.89 0.19
N HIS A 188 -4.12 12.94 0.82
CA HIS A 188 -3.32 14.02 1.41
C HIS A 188 -2.33 13.49 2.46
N ASN A 189 -2.75 12.56 3.33
CA ASN A 189 -1.86 11.94 4.32
C ASN A 189 -0.76 11.07 3.72
N LEU A 190 -0.98 10.49 2.53
CA LEU A 190 0.04 9.73 1.81
C LEU A 190 1.05 10.67 1.11
N GLU A 191 0.56 11.69 0.39
CA GLU A 191 1.38 12.69 -0.30
C GLU A 191 2.23 13.52 0.67
N ALA A 192 1.70 13.88 1.84
CA ALA A 192 2.46 14.60 2.87
C ALA A 192 3.58 13.77 3.54
N ARG A 193 3.69 12.46 3.24
CA ARG A 193 4.62 11.53 3.90
C ARG A 193 5.62 10.83 2.96
N TYR A 194 5.39 10.82 1.64
CA TYR A 194 6.14 10.01 0.68
C TYR A 194 6.36 10.71 -0.66
#